data_AF-A0A973EQ98-F1
#
_entry.id   AF-A0A973EQ98-F1
#
_cell.length_a   1.000
_cell.length_b   1.000
_cell.length_c   1.000
_cell.angle_alpha   90.00
_cell.angle_beta   90.00
_cell.angle_gamma   90.00
#
_symmetry.space_group_name_H-M   'P 1'
#
loop_
_entity.id
_entity.type
_entity.pdbx_description
1 polymer ?
#
loop_
_entity_poly.entity_id
_entity_poly.type
_entity_poly.pdbx_seq_one_letter_code
_entity_poly.pdbx_strand_id
1 'polypeptide(L)'
;METGNQLKVVAALECDCCVLAEDAGSRDYGCAQRGTVFTEREQRVLKRIREASAHAGLLRERIKVIEGESPVDTGAREAAREEYERLRALRSELEKERVAAAEERMRLLGHA
;
A
#
# COMPACT_ATOMS: atom_id res chain seq x y z
N MET A 1 16.75 24.24 -3.27
CA MET A 1 15.31 24.00 -3.47
C MET A 1 15.00 22.65 -2.85
N GLU A 2 14.71 22.65 -1.55
CA GLU A 2 14.44 21.44 -0.78
C GLU A 2 12.98 21.46 -0.33
N THR A 3 12.25 20.48 -0.85
CA THR A 3 11.19 19.67 -0.23
C THR A 3 10.43 20.20 0.99
N GLY A 4 9.11 20.17 0.90
CA GLY A 4 8.26 20.22 2.08
C GLY A 4 6.78 20.11 1.73
N ASN A 5 6.34 18.94 1.29
CA ASN A 5 4.92 18.60 1.14
C ASN A 5 4.28 18.55 2.54
N GLN A 6 3.92 19.72 3.07
CA GLN A 6 3.35 19.93 4.41
C GLN A 6 1.85 19.61 4.52
N LEU A 7 1.23 19.00 3.50
CA LEU A 7 -0.16 18.55 3.61
C LEU A 7 -0.19 17.07 3.95
N LYS A 8 -0.18 16.71 5.24
CA LYS A 8 -0.76 15.45 5.77
C LYS A 8 -0.66 15.20 7.29
N VAL A 9 -0.31 16.19 8.12
CA VAL A 9 -0.22 15.98 9.59
C VAL A 9 -1.40 16.58 10.35
N VAL A 10 -2.18 17.49 9.75
CA VAL A 10 -3.14 18.30 10.52
C VAL A 10 -4.41 17.53 10.90
N ALA A 11 -4.83 16.52 10.13
CA ALA A 11 -6.08 15.79 10.41
C ALA A 11 -5.99 14.77 11.57
N ALA A 12 -4.79 14.47 12.08
CA ALA A 12 -4.59 13.48 13.14
C ALA A 12 -4.66 14.08 14.56
N LEU A 13 -4.71 15.41 14.69
CA LEU A 13 -4.75 16.12 15.97
C LEU A 13 -6.17 16.23 16.56
N GLU A 14 -7.21 15.83 15.82
CA GLU A 14 -8.62 15.98 16.22
C GLU A 14 -9.30 14.64 16.59
N CYS A 15 -8.55 13.60 16.98
CA CYS A 15 -9.19 12.43 17.59
C CYS A 15 -9.33 12.63 19.10
N ASP A 16 -10.53 13.02 19.54
CA ASP A 16 -10.95 13.20 20.94
C ASP A 16 -11.03 11.88 21.74
N CYS A 17 -10.48 10.81 21.17
CA CYS A 17 -10.64 9.42 21.58
C CYS A 17 -9.51 8.91 22.50
N CYS A 18 -8.42 9.68 22.65
CA CYS A 18 -7.18 9.21 23.28
C CYS A 18 -6.70 10.06 24.47
N VAL A 19 -7.61 10.76 25.16
CA VAL A 19 -7.28 11.38 26.45
C VAL A 19 -7.09 10.27 27.49
N LEU A 20 -5.90 9.67 27.50
CA LEU A 20 -5.46 8.79 28.58
C LEU A 20 -5.12 9.68 29.77
N ALA A 21 -5.75 9.41 30.91
CA ALA A 21 -5.53 10.11 32.16
C ALA A 21 -4.03 10.28 32.44
N GLU A 22 -3.67 11.52 32.77
CA GLU A 22 -2.31 11.94 33.09
C GLU A 22 -1.78 11.16 34.29
N ASP A 23 -1.13 10.01 34.08
CA ASP A 23 -0.28 9.42 35.09
C ASP A 23 0.91 8.65 34.47
N ALA A 24 2.09 9.17 34.80
CA ALA A 24 3.39 8.51 34.87
C ALA A 24 4.03 7.96 33.56
N GLY A 25 4.77 8.83 32.87
CA GLY A 25 6.15 8.51 32.47
C GLY A 25 6.39 7.60 31.26
N SER A 26 5.39 7.20 30.48
CA SER A 26 5.61 6.48 29.23
C SER A 26 5.45 7.40 28.02
N ARG A 27 6.50 7.50 27.19
CA ARG A 27 6.50 8.19 25.89
C ARG A 27 5.15 8.04 25.19
N ASP A 28 4.57 9.15 24.77
CA ASP A 28 3.29 9.28 24.08
C ASP A 28 3.03 8.14 23.07
N TYR A 29 2.33 7.08 23.52
CA TYR A 29 1.84 5.99 22.66
C TYR A 29 0.36 6.26 22.35
N GLY A 30 0.12 7.39 21.69
CA GLY A 30 -1.20 7.86 21.29
C GLY A 30 -1.74 7.21 20.01
N CYS A 31 -2.92 7.66 19.60
CA CYS A 31 -3.64 7.19 18.42
C CYS A 31 -2.78 7.20 17.13
N ALA A 32 -1.99 8.27 16.95
CA ALA A 32 -1.12 8.44 15.79
C ALA A 32 -0.02 7.37 15.74
N GLN A 33 0.54 6.99 16.89
CA GLN A 33 1.52 5.91 17.00
C GLN A 33 0.87 4.53 16.79
N ARG A 34 -0.35 4.29 17.32
CA ARG A 34 -1.10 3.03 17.11
C ARG A 34 -1.52 2.83 15.66
N GLY A 35 -1.72 3.91 14.90
CA GLY A 35 -1.96 3.86 13.45
C GLY A 35 -0.81 3.27 12.64
N THR A 36 0.39 3.11 13.22
CA THR A 36 1.55 2.47 12.57
C THR A 36 1.63 0.96 12.83
N VAL A 37 0.80 0.42 13.73
CA VAL A 37 0.72 -1.02 14.01
C VAL A 37 -0.31 -1.64 13.09
N PHE A 38 0.17 -2.37 12.08
CA PHE A 38 -0.68 -3.04 11.10
C PHE A 38 -1.22 -4.37 11.64
N THR A 39 -2.51 -4.62 11.41
CA THR A 39 -3.12 -5.92 11.63
C THR A 39 -2.50 -6.98 10.71
N GLU A 40 -2.65 -8.26 11.03
CA GLU A 40 -2.19 -9.35 10.16
C GLU A 40 -2.79 -9.25 8.76
N ARG A 41 -4.08 -8.87 8.65
CA ARG A 41 -4.76 -8.69 7.38
C ARG A 41 -4.09 -7.59 6.56
N GLU A 42 -3.82 -6.42 7.15
CA GLU A 42 -3.12 -5.33 6.48
C GLU A 42 -1.71 -5.75 6.03
N GLN A 43 -0.97 -6.46 6.86
CA GLN A 43 0.36 -6.97 6.50
C GLN A 43 0.30 -7.94 5.32
N ARG A 44 -0.70 -8.84 5.29
CA ARG A 44 -0.92 -9.74 4.15
C ARG A 44 -1.24 -8.98 2.87
N VAL A 45 -2.12 -7.98 2.92
CA VAL A 45 -2.46 -7.17 1.75
C VAL A 45 -1.25 -6.38 1.24
N LEU A 46 -0.51 -5.73 2.14
CA LEU A 46 0.72 -5.00 1.80
C LEU A 46 1.80 -5.90 1.21
N LYS A 47 1.92 -7.15 1.70
CA LYS A 47 2.80 -8.15 1.10
C LYS A 47 2.38 -8.47 -0.34
N ARG A 48 1.10 -8.76 -0.58
CA ARG A 48 0.56 -9.06 -1.91
C ARG A 48 0.72 -7.90 -2.89
N ILE A 49 0.54 -6.65 -2.43
CA ILE A 49 0.78 -5.44 -3.26
C ILE A 49 2.23 -5.37 -3.70
N ARG A 50 3.18 -5.62 -2.78
CA ARG A 50 4.62 -5.63 -3.09
C ARG A 50 4.96 -6.72 -4.10
N GLU A 51 4.44 -7.92 -3.92
CA GLU A 51 4.64 -9.06 -4.84
C GLU A 51 4.09 -8.75 -6.24
N ALA A 52 2.85 -8.26 -6.34
CA ALA A 52 2.25 -7.89 -7.62
C ALA A 52 3.02 -6.77 -8.32
N SER A 53 3.50 -5.78 -7.56
CA SER A 53 4.29 -4.65 -8.09
C SER A 53 5.67 -5.10 -8.59
N ALA A 54 6.33 -6.01 -7.87
CA ALA A 54 7.60 -6.60 -8.27
C ALA A 54 7.43 -7.41 -9.56
N HIS A 55 6.41 -8.26 -9.63
CA HIS A 55 6.12 -9.06 -10.82
C HIS A 55 5.79 -8.19 -12.03
N ALA A 56 4.97 -7.15 -11.85
CA ALA A 56 4.68 -6.18 -12.91
C ALA A 56 5.95 -5.44 -13.39
N GLY A 57 6.89 -5.17 -12.49
CA GLY A 57 8.21 -4.63 -12.83
C GLY A 57 9.01 -5.56 -13.74
N LEU A 58 9.09 -6.85 -13.40
CA LEU A 58 9.78 -7.86 -14.22
C LEU A 58 9.14 -8.01 -15.61
N LEU A 59 7.81 -8.00 -15.70
CA LEU A 59 7.11 -8.09 -16.98
C LEU A 59 7.36 -6.88 -17.88
N ARG A 60 7.44 -5.67 -17.31
CA ARG A 60 7.80 -4.48 -18.10
C ARG A 60 9.19 -4.61 -18.71
N GLU A 61 10.17 -5.07 -17.94
CA GLU A 61 11.52 -5.28 -18.47
C GLU A 61 11.54 -6.40 -19.51
N ARG A 62 10.80 -7.49 -19.29
CA ARG A 62 10.66 -8.57 -20.27
C ARG A 62 10.05 -8.09 -21.60
N ILE A 63 9.01 -7.26 -21.55
CA ILE A 63 8.38 -6.69 -22.76
C ILE A 63 9.41 -5.86 -23.54
N LYS A 64 10.19 -5.02 -22.86
CA LYS A 64 11.25 -4.21 -23.52
C LYS A 64 12.29 -5.08 -24.20
N VAL A 65 12.71 -6.19 -23.57
CA VAL A 65 13.67 -7.12 -24.16
C VAL A 65 13.10 -7.73 -25.44
N ILE A 66 11.87 -8.26 -25.41
CA ILE A 66 11.20 -8.85 -26.58
C ILE A 66 11.03 -7.81 -27.70
N GLU A 67 10.68 -6.57 -27.36
CA GLU A 67 10.54 -5.48 -28.34
C GLU A 67 11.87 -5.07 -28.98
N GLY A 68 13.00 -5.36 -28.34
CA GLY A 68 14.34 -5.13 -28.86
C GLY A 68 14.90 -6.27 -29.73
N GLU A 69 14.23 -7.42 -29.79
CA GLU A 69 14.65 -8.57 -30.60
C GLU A 69 14.26 -8.42 -32.08
N SER A 70 15.02 -9.05 -32.98
CA SER A 70 14.71 -9.11 -34.41
C SER A 70 14.92 -10.53 -34.94
N PRO A 71 13.86 -11.22 -35.42
CA PRO A 71 12.47 -10.76 -35.47
C PRO A 71 11.84 -10.71 -34.06
N VAL A 72 10.90 -9.78 -33.87
CA VAL A 72 10.14 -9.65 -32.63
C VAL A 72 9.20 -10.86 -32.46
N ASP A 73 9.25 -11.52 -31.31
CA ASP A 73 8.25 -12.51 -30.93
C ASP A 73 6.96 -11.82 -30.47
N THR A 74 6.01 -11.66 -31.39
CA THR A 74 4.74 -11.00 -31.13
C THR A 74 3.86 -11.75 -30.14
N GLY A 75 3.94 -13.10 -30.13
CA GLY A 75 3.15 -13.93 -29.22
C GLY A 75 3.63 -13.81 -27.78
N ALA A 76 4.95 -13.88 -27.57
CA ALA A 76 5.54 -13.65 -26.25
C ALA A 76 5.27 -12.22 -25.73
N ARG A 77 5.30 -11.23 -26.63
CA ARG A 77 4.99 -9.82 -26.29
C ARG A 77 3.53 -9.66 -25.84
N GLU A 78 2.57 -10.23 -26.57
CA GLU A 78 1.16 -10.14 -26.24
C GLU A 78 0.85 -10.83 -24.91
N ALA A 79 1.34 -12.06 -24.71
CA ALA A 79 1.18 -12.78 -23.45
C ALA A 79 1.74 -12.01 -22.24
N ALA A 80 2.92 -11.39 -22.40
CA ALA A 80 3.52 -10.58 -21.35
C ALA A 80 2.70 -9.29 -21.04
N ARG A 81 2.13 -8.66 -22.08
CA ARG A 81 1.25 -7.49 -21.92
C ARG A 81 -0.07 -7.84 -21.23
N GLU A 82 -0.69 -8.95 -21.59
CA GLU A 82 -1.91 -9.42 -20.94
C GLU A 82 -1.68 -9.69 -19.45
N GLU A 83 -0.60 -10.39 -19.11
CA GLU A 83 -0.25 -10.66 -17.71
C GLU A 83 0.02 -9.36 -16.94
N TYR A 84 0.69 -8.40 -17.58
CA TYR A 84 0.91 -7.08 -16.98
C TYR A 84 -0.41 -6.37 -16.63
N GLU A 85 -1.39 -6.39 -17.54
CA GLU A 85 -2.71 -5.80 -17.28
C GLU A 85 -3.48 -6.57 -16.20
N ARG A 86 -3.37 -7.91 -16.15
CA ARG A 86 -3.92 -8.71 -15.05
C ARG A 86 -3.34 -8.30 -13.69
N LEU A 87 -2.04 -8.09 -13.60
CA LEU A 87 -1.39 -7.63 -12.36
C LEU A 87 -1.79 -6.20 -11.99
N ARG A 88 -2.00 -5.32 -12.98
CA ARG A 88 -2.50 -3.97 -12.75
C ARG A 88 -3.91 -3.99 -12.15
N ALA A 89 -4.81 -4.81 -12.70
CA ALA A 89 -6.14 -5.02 -12.16
C ALA A 89 -6.09 -5.62 -10.74
N LEU A 90 -5.27 -6.65 -10.53
CA LEU A 90 -5.05 -7.23 -9.20
C LEU A 90 -4.57 -6.20 -8.18
N ARG A 91 -3.62 -5.35 -8.56
CA ARG A 91 -3.13 -4.27 -7.68
C ARG A 91 -4.25 -3.30 -7.31
N SER A 92 -5.11 -2.93 -8.26
CA SER A 92 -6.27 -2.08 -7.98
C SER A 92 -7.19 -2.70 -6.92
N GLU A 93 -7.49 -3.99 -7.04
CA GLU A 93 -8.31 -4.69 -6.03
C GLU A 93 -7.62 -4.79 -4.67
N LEU A 94 -6.30 -5.03 -4.65
CA LEU A 94 -5.53 -5.05 -3.41
C LEU A 94 -5.47 -3.68 -2.73
N GLU A 95 -5.46 -2.58 -3.47
CA GLU A 95 -5.52 -1.24 -2.89
C GLU A 95 -6.88 -0.98 -2.22
N LYS A 96 -7.99 -1.46 -2.81
CA LYS A 96 -9.30 -1.43 -2.14
C LYS A 96 -9.28 -2.27 -0.86
N GLU A 97 -8.70 -3.47 -0.92
CA GLU A 97 -8.56 -4.34 0.26
C GLU A 97 -7.70 -3.68 1.35
N ARG A 98 -6.65 -2.95 0.97
CA ARG A 98 -5.77 -2.23 1.90
C ARG A 98 -6.53 -1.14 2.65
N VAL A 99 -7.36 -0.38 1.95
CA VAL A 99 -8.21 0.65 2.57
C VAL A 99 -9.20 0.00 3.53
N ALA A 100 -9.90 -1.05 3.10
CA ALA A 100 -10.85 -1.77 3.95
C ALA A 100 -10.20 -2.40 5.19
N ALA A 101 -8.97 -2.90 5.07
CA ALA A 101 -8.21 -3.46 6.20
C ALA A 101 -7.74 -2.35 7.17
N ALA A 102 -7.41 -1.16 6.66
CA ALA A 102 -7.09 -0.01 7.50
C ALA A 102 -8.35 0.51 8.24
N GLU A 103 -9.50 0.55 7.58
CA GLU A 103 -10.79 0.90 8.19
C GLU A 103 -11.21 -0.11 9.28
N GLU A 104 -10.95 -1.41 9.06
CA GLU A 104 -11.13 -2.43 10.09
C GLU A 104 -10.26 -2.16 11.32
N ARG A 105 -8.98 -1.81 11.14
CA ARG A 105 -8.11 -1.41 12.26
C ARG A 105 -8.69 -0.21 13.00
N MET A 106 -9.15 0.82 12.28
CA MET A 106 -9.74 2.00 12.92
C MET A 106 -10.95 1.64 13.78
N ARG A 107 -11.83 0.76 13.28
CA ARG A 107 -12.96 0.23 14.07
C ARG A 107 -12.50 -0.57 15.30
N LEU A 108 -11.48 -1.42 15.18
CA LEU A 108 -10.92 -2.18 16.31
C LEU A 108 -10.31 -1.27 17.39
N LEU A 109 -9.79 -0.12 16.98
CA LEU A 109 -9.26 0.91 17.89
C LEU A 109 -10.35 1.83 18.45
N GLY A 110 -11.63 1.61 18.10
CA GLY A 110 -12.76 2.39 18.59
C GLY A 110 -13.02 3.68 17.82
N HIS A 111 -12.44 3.85 16.64
CA HIS A 111 -12.73 4.96 15.74
C HIS A 111 -13.86 4.57 14.78
N ALA A 112 -14.92 5.38 14.75
CA ALA A 112 -16.09 5.21 13.87
C ALA A 112 -15.83 5.83 12.50
#